data_AF-A0A7V5WE54-F1
#
_entry.id   AF-A0A7V5WE54-F1
#
_cell.length_a   1.000
_cell.length_b   1.000
_cell.length_c   1.000
_cell.angle_alpha   90.00
_cell.angle_beta   90.00
_cell.angle_gamma   90.00
#
_symmetry.space_group_name_H-M   'P 1'
#
loop_
_entity.id
_entity.type
_entity.pdbx_description
1 polymer ?
#
loop_
_entity_poly.entity_id
_entity_poly.type
_entity_poly.pdbx_seq_one_letter_code
_entity_poly.pdbx_strand_id
1 'polypeptide(L)'
;YVLLVGDTDTMPGWNSVSAGEITDLYYATMDGGDDWVPDIGRGRFPVRSTDQVDIMVNKAIAYSQRTGDEDWMKKIAFVATCDQYTVAEGTHNYVINTYTDPEGYTGIFPNNPQPGGDQLYCVTHNATDTDIQNSINDERWAVIYSGHGGWTGWEMDYDADDVRALAANGVFPFVASHACITGDFDQTEVFGETWVLQDNKGALAFWGSSDSSYWDEDDVLERAAFDALFTSDPAPSITGMTYAGLAAGQTSYPGSARYYWETYNILGDPSINLFPEANLPHPGTLAGEVVWDTGTALIPVPDALVTASGWPTSTFQTTSDDAGQYALLLPEYTYTVTAQAYGFKTWITGSVQVMENQTTTLDIPLTPADYYLISGTIRDAVTGDPLWATLDIYGDPFDPPTTHIETDPATGFYSLTLAEDVTYTLTADALLHLPTTTVLLPLTGDQTVDLTLVPTTTQGGIVGWVRNANTGDPVPGATVTVDGTGLDDESDADGYFEILGLAPGVYTATASAALFSDA
;
A
#
# COMPACT_ATOMS: atom_id res chain seq x y z
N TYR A 1 -0.09 -1.75 11.29
CA TYR A 1 -0.42 -0.33 11.50
C TYR A 1 -1.64 0.04 10.66
N VAL A 2 -2.36 1.07 11.06
CA VAL A 2 -3.42 1.74 10.28
C VAL A 2 -3.12 3.24 10.29
N LEU A 3 -3.04 3.84 9.10
CA LEU A 3 -2.93 5.29 8.93
C LEU A 3 -4.26 5.80 8.38
N LEU A 4 -4.92 6.65 9.14
CA LEU A 4 -6.19 7.28 8.77
C LEU A 4 -5.87 8.57 8.00
N VAL A 5 -6.30 8.67 6.74
CA VAL A 5 -6.02 9.85 5.90
C VAL A 5 -7.30 10.62 5.68
N GLY A 6 -7.43 11.73 6.40
CA GLY A 6 -8.60 12.59 6.40
C GLY A 6 -8.82 13.19 7.78
N ASP A 7 -9.52 14.31 7.80
CA ASP A 7 -9.99 14.96 9.03
C ASP A 7 -11.38 14.45 9.45
N THR A 8 -11.95 14.92 10.56
CA THR A 8 -13.26 14.43 11.06
C THR A 8 -14.43 14.70 10.11
N ASP A 9 -14.28 15.65 9.18
CA ASP A 9 -15.27 15.94 8.14
C ASP A 9 -15.35 14.88 7.03
N THR A 10 -14.28 14.10 6.85
CA THR A 10 -14.12 13.10 5.77
C THR A 10 -13.89 11.69 6.31
N MET A 11 -13.18 11.58 7.42
CA MET A 11 -12.86 10.37 8.17
C MET A 11 -13.25 10.58 9.65
N PRO A 12 -14.49 10.23 10.04
CA PRO A 12 -14.95 10.44 11.41
C PRO A 12 -14.10 9.64 12.41
N GLY A 13 -14.14 10.03 13.68
CA GLY A 13 -13.71 9.16 14.78
C GLY A 13 -14.90 8.64 15.58
N TRP A 14 -14.66 8.03 16.73
CA TRP A 14 -15.70 7.64 17.67
C TRP A 14 -15.80 8.59 18.83
N ASN A 15 -17.00 8.70 19.41
CA ASN A 15 -17.13 9.28 20.74
C ASN A 15 -16.39 8.39 21.75
N SER A 16 -15.47 8.98 22.50
CA SER A 16 -14.83 8.31 23.62
C SER A 16 -15.84 7.85 24.65
N VAL A 17 -15.56 6.73 25.31
CA VAL A 17 -16.40 6.17 26.38
C VAL A 17 -15.99 6.70 27.74
N SER A 18 -14.71 7.00 27.95
CA SER A 18 -14.19 7.52 29.23
C SER A 18 -13.84 9.00 29.18
N ALA A 19 -13.66 9.58 28.00
CA ALA A 19 -13.37 11.00 27.76
C ALA A 19 -14.54 11.72 27.07
N GLY A 20 -14.50 13.04 27.01
CA GLY A 20 -15.55 13.86 26.39
C GLY A 20 -15.46 13.99 24.86
N GLU A 21 -14.33 13.57 24.28
CA GLU A 21 -13.92 13.96 22.93
C GLU A 21 -13.86 12.79 21.93
N ILE A 22 -13.49 13.08 20.68
CA ILE A 22 -13.33 12.09 19.61
C ILE A 22 -12.03 11.27 19.79
N THR A 23 -12.11 9.98 19.44
CA THR A 23 -10.98 9.05 19.48
C THR A 23 -10.91 8.15 18.24
N ASP A 24 -9.68 7.84 17.82
CA ASP A 24 -9.38 6.84 16.78
C ASP A 24 -9.11 5.45 17.36
N LEU A 25 -9.11 5.28 18.69
CA LEU A 25 -8.77 4.01 19.36
C LEU A 25 -9.52 2.82 18.78
N TYR A 26 -10.82 2.99 18.53
CA TYR A 26 -11.71 1.91 18.11
C TYR A 26 -11.54 1.48 16.64
N TYR A 27 -10.68 2.15 15.85
CA TYR A 27 -10.22 1.63 14.55
C TYR A 27 -9.25 0.46 14.74
N ALA A 28 -8.66 0.34 15.93
CA ALA A 28 -7.55 -0.56 16.22
C ALA A 28 -7.89 -1.67 17.22
N THR A 29 -9.11 -1.75 17.74
CA THR A 29 -9.57 -2.78 18.69
C THR A 29 -10.32 -3.89 17.95
N MET A 30 -9.82 -5.12 17.95
CA MET A 30 -10.33 -6.22 17.12
C MET A 30 -11.05 -7.31 17.93
N ASP A 31 -11.02 -7.25 19.26
CA ASP A 31 -11.53 -8.30 20.14
C ASP A 31 -13.01 -8.12 20.58
N GLY A 32 -13.75 -7.20 19.94
CA GLY A 32 -15.20 -7.01 20.11
C GLY A 32 -15.59 -5.70 20.82
N GLY A 33 -16.88 -5.52 21.09
CA GLY A 33 -17.44 -4.21 21.49
C GLY A 33 -17.03 -3.67 22.87
N ASP A 34 -16.43 -4.50 23.72
CA ASP A 34 -15.92 -4.10 25.04
C ASP A 34 -14.40 -3.89 25.04
N ASP A 35 -13.72 -4.12 23.91
CA ASP A 35 -12.29 -3.97 23.76
C ASP A 35 -11.88 -2.49 23.67
N TRP A 36 -10.81 -2.15 24.37
CA TRP A 36 -10.20 -0.82 24.41
C TRP A 36 -8.67 -0.89 24.42
N VAL A 37 -8.10 -2.09 24.22
CA VAL A 37 -6.66 -2.27 24.06
C VAL A 37 -6.41 -2.50 22.56
N PRO A 38 -5.66 -1.62 21.89
CA PRO A 38 -5.52 -1.71 20.45
C PRO A 38 -4.59 -2.85 20.03
N ASP A 39 -5.02 -3.65 19.04
CA ASP A 39 -4.23 -4.70 18.38
C ASP A 39 -3.33 -4.15 17.26
N ILE A 40 -3.69 -2.97 16.74
CA ILE A 40 -3.06 -2.35 15.57
C ILE A 40 -2.51 -0.97 15.99
N GLY A 41 -1.26 -0.66 15.63
CA GLY A 41 -0.74 0.71 15.76
C GLY A 41 -1.52 1.70 14.90
N ARG A 42 -1.90 2.85 15.44
CA ARG A 42 -2.79 3.82 14.77
C ARG A 42 -2.25 5.24 14.77
N GLY A 43 -2.52 5.97 13.71
CA GLY A 43 -2.24 7.40 13.58
C GLY A 43 -3.10 8.02 12.49
N ARG A 44 -3.13 9.35 12.45
CA ARG A 44 -3.98 10.13 11.54
C ARG A 44 -3.16 11.17 10.79
N PHE A 45 -3.38 11.29 9.49
CA PHE A 45 -3.10 12.49 8.71
C PHE A 45 -4.38 13.36 8.72
N PRO A 46 -4.46 14.38 9.60
CA PRO A 46 -5.67 15.20 9.76
C PRO A 46 -5.74 16.26 8.64
N VAL A 47 -6.13 15.80 7.46
CA VAL A 47 -6.03 16.57 6.21
C VAL A 47 -7.42 16.82 5.63
N ARG A 48 -7.64 18.06 5.19
CA ARG A 48 -8.87 18.56 4.56
C ARG A 48 -8.66 18.90 3.08
N SER A 49 -7.45 18.70 2.55
CA SER A 49 -7.11 18.90 1.13
C SER A 49 -5.99 17.97 0.66
N THR A 50 -5.87 17.80 -0.66
CA THR A 50 -4.76 17.06 -1.27
C THR A 50 -3.41 17.72 -1.03
N ASP A 51 -3.35 19.05 -0.99
CA ASP A 51 -2.11 19.78 -0.71
C ASP A 51 -1.60 19.46 0.71
N GLN A 52 -2.50 19.29 1.67
CA GLN A 52 -2.15 18.88 3.03
C GLN A 52 -1.68 17.42 3.10
N VAL A 53 -2.27 16.52 2.29
CA VAL A 53 -1.75 15.15 2.12
C VAL A 53 -0.32 15.21 1.60
N ASP A 54 -0.06 15.98 0.55
CA ASP A 54 1.27 16.12 -0.04
C ASP A 54 2.29 16.64 0.98
N ILE A 55 1.93 17.62 1.80
CA ILE A 55 2.79 18.13 2.88
C ILE A 55 3.21 17.01 3.83
N MET A 56 2.26 16.25 4.38
CA MET A 56 2.56 15.22 5.37
C MET A 56 3.32 14.02 4.76
N VAL A 57 2.96 13.61 3.54
CA VAL A 57 3.66 12.55 2.80
C VAL A 57 5.09 12.96 2.49
N ASN A 58 5.31 14.19 2.00
CA ASN A 58 6.65 14.69 1.68
C ASN A 58 7.55 14.76 2.91
N LYS A 59 7.01 15.12 4.08
CA LYS A 59 7.77 15.08 5.34
C LYS A 59 8.18 13.66 5.72
N ALA A 60 7.25 12.71 5.65
CA ALA A 60 7.54 11.30 5.95
C ALA A 60 8.62 10.73 4.99
N ILE A 61 8.52 11.02 3.69
CA ILE A 61 9.52 10.62 2.68
C ILE A 61 10.87 11.31 2.95
N ALA A 62 10.87 12.61 3.25
CA ALA A 62 12.09 13.35 3.53
C ALA A 62 12.80 12.78 4.77
N TYR A 63 12.03 12.44 5.82
CA TYR A 63 12.54 11.83 7.03
C TYR A 63 13.08 10.41 6.79
N SER A 64 12.39 9.58 5.98
CA SER A 64 12.85 8.23 5.65
C SER A 64 14.14 8.20 4.82
N GLN A 65 14.55 9.34 4.27
CA GLN A 65 15.81 9.49 3.54
C GLN A 65 16.97 9.95 4.42
N ARG A 66 16.77 10.16 5.73
CA ARG A 66 17.82 10.58 6.65
C ARG A 66 18.70 9.41 7.08
N THR A 67 19.99 9.68 7.28
CA THR A 67 20.98 8.67 7.65
C THR A 67 21.03 8.44 9.16
N GLY A 68 20.53 9.40 9.94
CA GLY A 68 20.68 9.42 11.40
C GLY A 68 21.96 10.13 11.87
N ASP A 69 22.86 10.50 10.94
CA ASP A 69 24.11 11.20 11.23
C ASP A 69 23.99 12.72 11.10
N GLU A 70 22.84 13.24 10.65
CA GLU A 70 22.66 14.68 10.50
C GLU A 70 22.82 15.40 11.84
N ASP A 71 23.51 16.55 11.86
CA ASP A 71 23.83 17.28 13.10
C ASP A 71 22.61 17.57 13.99
N TRP A 72 21.43 17.78 13.38
CA TRP A 72 20.18 18.04 14.09
C TRP A 72 19.54 16.80 14.73
N MET A 73 19.94 15.58 14.34
CA MET A 73 19.44 14.32 14.92
C MET A 73 19.83 14.14 16.39
N LYS A 74 20.93 14.78 16.81
CA LYS A 74 21.36 14.85 18.21
C LYS A 74 21.00 16.19 18.86
N LYS A 75 19.97 16.88 18.37
CA LYS A 75 19.41 18.09 19.02
C LYS A 75 17.97 17.86 19.48
N ILE A 76 17.70 18.05 20.77
CA ILE A 76 16.37 17.85 21.36
C ILE A 76 16.00 19.03 22.26
N ALA A 77 14.74 19.43 22.28
CA ALA A 77 14.24 20.50 23.13
C ALA A 77 13.23 19.97 24.16
N PHE A 78 13.46 20.27 25.43
CA PHE A 78 12.54 20.00 26.54
C PHE A 78 11.97 21.32 27.06
N VAL A 79 10.65 21.47 27.00
CA VAL A 79 9.93 22.70 27.33
C VAL A 79 9.01 22.44 28.53
N ALA A 80 9.24 23.17 29.63
CA ALA A 80 8.49 22.97 30.88
C ALA A 80 7.76 24.25 31.31
N THR A 81 6.47 24.10 31.60
CA THR A 81 5.56 25.13 32.14
C THR A 81 6.09 25.83 33.41
N CYS A 82 5.44 26.95 33.73
CA CYS A 82 5.62 27.71 34.96
C CYS A 82 4.85 27.11 36.17
N ASP A 83 3.84 26.28 35.91
CA ASP A 83 3.01 25.60 36.93
C ASP A 83 3.47 24.15 37.13
N GLN A 84 3.31 23.58 38.32
CA GLN A 84 3.75 22.21 38.65
C GLN A 84 5.15 21.84 38.11
N TYR A 85 6.02 22.85 37.96
CA TYR A 85 7.26 22.76 37.18
C TYR A 85 8.22 21.68 37.70
N THR A 86 8.13 21.34 38.99
CA THR A 86 8.93 20.27 39.58
C THR A 86 8.62 18.90 38.99
N VAL A 87 7.38 18.66 38.54
CA VAL A 87 7.01 17.44 37.81
C VAL A 87 7.55 17.55 36.39
N ALA A 88 7.12 18.56 35.62
CA ALA A 88 7.53 18.76 34.22
C ALA A 88 9.06 18.73 34.02
N GLU A 89 9.81 19.57 34.75
CA GLU A 89 11.27 19.56 34.70
C GLU A 89 11.86 18.25 35.24
N GLY A 90 11.23 17.63 36.25
CA GLY A 90 11.66 16.36 36.82
C GLY A 90 11.51 15.18 35.84
N THR A 91 10.49 15.19 34.99
CA THR A 91 10.25 14.23 33.92
C THR A 91 11.29 14.39 32.82
N HIS A 92 11.46 15.62 32.31
CA HIS A 92 12.46 15.91 31.29
C HIS A 92 13.89 15.62 31.77
N ASN A 93 14.23 16.01 33.00
CA ASN A 93 15.56 15.76 33.58
C ASN A 93 15.84 14.26 33.71
N TYR A 94 14.84 13.40 33.83
CA TYR A 94 15.07 11.97 33.82
C TYR A 94 15.49 11.47 32.46
N VAL A 95 14.79 11.88 31.40
CA VAL A 95 15.17 11.54 30.03
C VAL A 95 16.57 12.07 29.73
N ILE A 96 16.85 13.32 30.13
CA ILE A 96 18.14 13.98 29.97
C ILE A 96 19.26 13.17 30.63
N ASN A 97 19.14 12.90 31.92
CA ASN A 97 20.22 12.29 32.69
C ASN A 97 20.40 10.80 32.38
N THR A 98 19.33 10.12 31.96
CA THR A 98 19.35 8.67 31.71
C THR A 98 19.79 8.34 30.29
N TYR A 99 19.38 9.16 29.31
CA TYR A 99 19.54 8.85 27.90
C TYR A 99 20.25 9.96 27.13
N THR A 100 19.66 11.15 27.01
CA THR A 100 20.10 12.09 25.98
C THR A 100 21.45 12.74 26.29
N ASP A 101 21.79 13.04 27.56
CA ASP A 101 23.14 13.51 27.91
C ASP A 101 24.20 12.39 27.74
N PRO A 102 24.04 11.17 28.26
CA PRO A 102 24.94 10.05 27.98
C PRO A 102 25.15 9.73 26.49
N GLU A 103 24.10 9.90 25.68
CA GLU A 103 24.08 9.66 24.23
C GLU A 103 24.59 10.86 23.40
N GLY A 104 25.03 11.94 24.06
CA GLY A 104 25.66 13.10 23.43
C GLY A 104 24.71 14.06 22.72
N TYR A 105 23.41 14.07 23.07
CA TYR A 105 22.48 15.06 22.57
C TYR A 105 22.81 16.45 23.11
N THR A 106 22.41 17.49 22.39
CA THR A 106 22.68 18.89 22.71
C THR A 106 21.48 19.80 22.46
N GLY A 107 21.52 20.99 23.06
CA GLY A 107 20.65 22.13 22.75
C GLY A 107 21.43 23.43 22.79
N ILE A 108 20.73 24.56 22.73
CA ILE A 108 21.32 25.91 22.78
C ILE A 108 20.86 26.74 23.98
N PHE A 109 19.93 26.23 24.79
CA PHE A 109 19.39 26.92 25.97
C PHE A 109 19.41 26.01 27.22
N PRO A 110 19.76 26.53 28.42
CA PRO A 110 20.18 27.91 28.72
C PRO A 110 21.63 28.22 28.34
N ASN A 111 22.41 27.19 28.00
CA ASN A 111 23.79 27.33 27.52
C ASN A 111 23.91 26.86 26.07
N ASN A 112 24.87 27.38 25.32
CA ASN A 112 25.14 26.92 23.96
C ASN A 112 26.60 26.46 23.83
N PRO A 113 26.88 25.14 23.72
CA PRO A 113 25.91 24.03 23.75
C PRO A 113 25.41 23.69 25.17
N GLN A 114 24.16 23.23 25.28
CA GLN A 114 23.58 22.64 26.49
C GLN A 114 23.64 21.11 26.37
N PRO A 115 24.39 20.40 27.24
CA PRO A 115 24.43 18.93 27.24
C PRO A 115 23.05 18.33 27.55
N GLY A 116 22.69 17.29 26.82
CA GLY A 116 21.45 16.53 26.95
C GLY A 116 20.23 17.11 26.21
N GLY A 117 20.31 18.33 25.68
CA GLY A 117 19.17 18.99 25.02
C GLY A 117 18.84 20.35 25.62
N ASP A 118 18.02 21.15 24.95
CA ASP A 118 17.55 22.42 25.51
C ASP A 118 16.73 22.15 26.77
N GLN A 119 16.98 22.94 27.82
CA GLN A 119 16.17 22.98 29.03
C GLN A 119 15.37 24.29 29.04
N LEU A 120 14.34 24.38 28.20
CA LEU A 120 13.46 25.54 28.05
C LEU A 120 12.46 25.57 29.22
N TYR A 121 13.00 25.75 30.42
CA TYR A 121 12.25 25.66 31.67
C TYR A 121 11.80 27.05 32.11
N CYS A 122 10.49 27.25 32.25
CA CYS A 122 9.94 28.55 32.63
C CYS A 122 10.45 29.01 34.02
N VAL A 123 10.48 28.12 35.01
CA VAL A 123 10.85 28.51 36.39
C VAL A 123 12.35 28.45 36.62
N THR A 124 12.99 27.33 36.31
CA THR A 124 14.42 27.15 36.64
C THR A 124 15.33 28.04 35.80
N HIS A 125 15.00 28.28 34.53
CA HIS A 125 15.86 28.98 33.57
C HIS A 125 15.24 30.26 32.98
N ASN A 126 14.02 30.64 33.38
CA ASN A 126 13.28 31.79 32.84
C ASN A 126 13.12 31.76 31.31
N ALA A 127 12.89 30.57 30.74
CA ALA A 127 12.68 30.42 29.31
C ALA A 127 11.43 31.18 28.84
N THR A 128 11.49 31.71 27.62
CA THR A 128 10.41 32.46 26.96
C THR A 128 9.98 31.78 25.65
N ASP A 129 8.83 32.19 25.10
CA ASP A 129 8.38 31.88 23.73
C ASP A 129 9.49 32.14 22.69
N THR A 130 10.25 33.22 22.85
CA THR A 130 11.37 33.57 21.98
C THR A 130 12.50 32.54 22.06
N ASP A 131 12.80 32.01 23.25
CA ASP A 131 13.81 30.96 23.40
C ASP A 131 13.33 29.65 22.76
N ILE A 132 12.05 29.30 22.92
CA ILE A 132 11.42 28.14 22.27
C ILE A 132 11.54 28.28 20.75
N GLN A 133 11.12 29.43 20.19
CA GLN A 133 11.18 29.71 18.75
C GLN A 133 12.61 29.65 18.21
N ASN A 134 13.59 30.18 18.95
CA ASN A 134 14.99 30.15 18.55
C ASN A 134 15.55 28.72 18.55
N SER A 135 15.25 27.91 19.57
CA SER A 135 15.70 26.52 19.63
C SER A 135 15.09 25.66 18.52
N ILE A 136 13.80 25.80 18.22
CA ILE A 136 13.17 25.02 17.14
C ILE A 136 13.73 25.44 15.77
N ASN A 137 13.95 26.74 15.54
CA ASN A 137 14.55 27.24 14.29
C ASN A 137 16.03 26.85 14.12
N ASP A 138 16.73 26.49 15.20
CA ASP A 138 18.06 25.88 15.18
C ASP A 138 18.03 24.35 14.94
N GLU A 139 16.89 23.82 14.47
CA GLU A 139 16.66 22.43 14.05
C GLU A 139 16.64 21.45 15.24
N ARG A 140 15.54 20.74 15.43
CA ARG A 140 15.39 19.74 16.49
C ARG A 140 14.90 18.43 15.91
N TRP A 141 15.48 17.34 16.40
CA TRP A 141 14.98 15.99 16.21
C TRP A 141 13.66 15.77 16.94
N ALA A 142 13.57 16.28 18.17
CA ALA A 142 12.34 16.20 18.95
C ALA A 142 12.12 17.46 19.81
N VAL A 143 10.84 17.77 20.04
CA VAL A 143 10.37 18.83 20.94
C VAL A 143 9.37 18.21 21.91
N ILE A 144 9.72 18.20 23.18
CA ILE A 144 8.93 17.56 24.24
C ILE A 144 8.43 18.67 25.17
N TYR A 145 7.12 18.85 25.23
CA TYR A 145 6.46 19.82 26.09
C TYR A 145 5.72 19.11 27.21
N SER A 146 5.89 19.57 28.44
CA SER A 146 5.06 19.21 29.60
C SER A 146 4.48 20.47 30.23
N GLY A 147 3.15 20.58 30.26
CA GLY A 147 2.50 21.78 30.76
C GLY A 147 1.01 21.94 30.47
N HIS A 148 0.52 23.17 30.65
CA HIS A 148 -0.84 23.54 30.28
C HIS A 148 -0.98 23.73 28.77
N GLY A 149 -2.05 23.17 28.20
CA GLY A 149 -2.33 23.22 26.77
C GLY A 149 -3.76 23.67 26.50
N GLY A 150 -3.96 24.27 25.34
CA GLY A 150 -5.27 24.57 24.78
C GLY A 150 -5.34 24.13 23.32
N TRP A 151 -6.51 24.28 22.71
CA TRP A 151 -6.70 23.93 21.30
C TRP A 151 -5.75 24.63 20.34
N THR A 152 -5.18 25.79 20.70
CA THR A 152 -4.38 26.62 19.80
C THR A 152 -2.94 26.83 20.25
N GLY A 153 -2.49 26.23 21.36
CA GLY A 153 -1.13 26.46 21.84
C GLY A 153 -0.84 25.96 23.25
N TRP A 154 0.37 26.25 23.70
CA TRP A 154 0.88 26.01 25.04
C TRP A 154 0.83 27.28 25.88
N GLU A 155 0.75 27.16 27.22
CA GLU A 155 0.63 28.29 28.14
C GLU A 155 1.77 29.34 28.05
N MET A 156 2.98 28.94 27.64
CA MET A 156 4.17 29.79 27.57
C MET A 156 4.15 30.79 26.41
N ASP A 157 2.97 31.33 26.08
CA ASP A 157 2.71 32.22 24.95
C ASP A 157 3.23 31.65 23.62
N TYR A 158 3.24 30.32 23.47
CA TYR A 158 3.68 29.64 22.25
C TYR A 158 2.50 28.98 21.56
N ASP A 159 2.08 29.54 20.43
CA ASP A 159 0.80 29.22 19.79
C ASP A 159 0.92 28.84 18.30
N ALA A 160 -0.23 28.64 17.67
CA ALA A 160 -0.32 28.27 16.26
C ALA A 160 0.37 29.27 15.31
N ASP A 161 0.41 30.56 15.64
CA ASP A 161 1.08 31.57 14.82
C ASP A 161 2.61 31.46 14.92
N ASP A 162 3.16 31.07 16.07
CA ASP A 162 4.59 30.80 16.24
C ASP A 162 5.04 29.60 15.40
N VAL A 163 4.24 28.53 15.40
CA VAL A 163 4.45 27.34 14.56
C VAL A 163 4.43 27.70 13.07
N ARG A 164 3.45 28.52 12.64
CA ARG A 164 3.39 29.03 11.26
C ARG A 164 4.58 29.94 10.93
N ALA A 165 5.13 30.63 11.92
CA ALA A 165 6.30 31.49 11.79
C ALA A 165 7.66 30.76 11.82
N LEU A 166 7.68 29.43 12.03
CA LEU A 166 8.91 28.64 11.97
C LEU A 166 9.64 28.79 10.62
N ALA A 167 10.97 28.65 10.68
CA ALA A 167 11.85 28.65 9.53
C ALA A 167 11.59 27.39 8.68
N ALA A 168 11.48 27.58 7.36
CA ALA A 168 11.31 26.49 6.40
C ALA A 168 12.67 25.84 6.06
N ASN A 169 13.25 25.15 7.04
CA ASN A 169 14.58 24.53 6.97
C ASN A 169 14.53 23.05 6.51
N GLY A 170 13.35 22.45 6.35
CA GLY A 170 13.21 21.04 5.96
C GLY A 170 13.59 20.04 7.05
N VAL A 171 13.60 20.47 8.32
CA VAL A 171 13.74 19.61 9.50
C VAL A 171 12.38 19.52 10.19
N PHE A 172 11.97 18.30 10.53
CA PHE A 172 10.63 18.00 11.05
C PHE A 172 10.77 17.25 12.37
N PRO A 173 10.73 17.93 13.53
CA PRO A 173 10.78 17.26 14.82
C PRO A 173 9.60 16.30 15.02
N PHE A 174 9.84 15.25 15.79
CA PHE A 174 8.76 14.63 16.58
C PHE A 174 8.35 15.58 17.70
N VAL A 175 7.05 15.84 17.84
CA VAL A 175 6.54 16.73 18.90
C VAL A 175 5.69 15.91 19.86
N ALA A 176 6.09 15.85 21.14
CA ALA A 176 5.26 15.31 22.20
C ALA A 176 4.71 16.47 23.03
N SER A 177 3.39 16.50 23.21
CA SER A 177 2.67 17.51 23.97
C SER A 177 1.95 16.83 25.13
N HIS A 178 2.63 16.71 26.27
CA HIS A 178 2.06 16.30 27.56
C HIS A 178 1.26 17.47 28.14
N ALA A 179 0.10 17.71 27.54
CA ALA A 179 -0.77 18.85 27.81
C ALA A 179 -2.22 18.54 27.43
N CYS A 180 -3.14 19.30 28.01
CA CYS A 180 -4.58 19.19 27.73
C CYS A 180 -4.90 19.58 26.28
N ILE A 181 -5.78 18.82 25.63
CA ILE A 181 -6.56 19.17 24.41
C ILE A 181 -5.78 19.64 23.17
N THR A 182 -4.45 19.60 23.16
CA THR A 182 -3.64 20.02 22.01
C THR A 182 -3.73 19.04 20.83
N GLY A 183 -4.22 17.82 21.08
CA GLY A 183 -4.48 16.77 20.09
C GLY A 183 -5.97 16.52 19.83
N ASP A 184 -6.85 17.46 20.21
CA ASP A 184 -8.30 17.38 19.96
C ASP A 184 -8.64 17.65 18.49
N PHE A 185 -8.46 16.65 17.65
CA PHE A 185 -8.67 16.75 16.20
C PHE A 185 -10.14 16.83 15.77
N ASP A 186 -11.10 16.95 16.71
CA ASP A 186 -12.49 17.33 16.36
C ASP A 186 -12.64 18.85 16.13
N GLN A 187 -11.64 19.65 16.53
CA GLN A 187 -11.60 21.07 16.24
C GLN A 187 -11.33 21.35 14.76
N THR A 188 -11.74 22.53 14.27
CA THR A 188 -11.49 22.95 12.87
C THR A 188 -10.01 23.04 12.52
N GLU A 189 -9.16 23.42 13.47
CA GLU A 189 -7.71 23.24 13.39
C GLU A 189 -7.17 23.25 14.81
N VAL A 190 -6.72 22.10 15.31
CA VAL A 190 -6.10 22.01 16.64
C VAL A 190 -4.59 22.26 16.57
N PHE A 191 -3.96 22.53 17.70
CA PHE A 191 -2.54 22.85 17.76
C PHE A 191 -1.68 21.74 17.14
N GLY A 192 -1.97 20.48 17.42
CA GLY A 192 -1.30 19.34 16.80
C GLY A 192 -1.47 19.28 15.27
N GLU A 193 -2.64 19.65 14.75
CA GLU A 193 -2.86 19.82 13.30
C GLU A 193 -2.00 20.95 12.74
N THR A 194 -1.95 22.09 13.43
CA THR A 194 -1.12 23.22 13.02
C THR A 194 0.33 22.78 12.83
N TRP A 195 0.88 22.00 13.76
CA TRP A 195 2.25 21.48 13.67
C TRP A 195 2.49 20.62 12.44
N VAL A 196 1.62 19.64 12.16
CA VAL A 196 1.87 18.66 11.10
C VAL A 196 1.53 19.18 9.70
N LEU A 197 0.68 20.20 9.59
CA LEU A 197 0.20 20.76 8.33
C LEU A 197 1.07 21.88 7.73
N GLN A 198 2.19 22.24 8.36
CA GLN A 198 3.08 23.26 7.78
C GLN A 198 3.99 22.71 6.67
N ASP A 199 4.03 23.35 5.52
CA ASP A 199 4.92 22.96 4.42
C ASP A 199 6.39 23.30 4.73
N ASN A 200 7.28 22.32 4.51
CA ASN A 200 8.74 22.41 4.71
C ASN A 200 9.21 22.92 6.11
N LYS A 201 8.33 22.83 7.12
CA LYS A 201 8.59 23.10 8.56
C LYS A 201 7.57 22.39 9.45
N GLY A 202 7.55 22.70 10.74
CA GLY A 202 6.62 22.10 11.69
C GLY A 202 7.01 20.65 12.01
N ALA A 203 6.05 19.82 12.42
CA ALA A 203 6.33 18.48 12.94
C ALA A 203 6.27 17.39 11.87
N LEU A 204 7.03 16.31 12.11
CA LEU A 204 6.91 15.03 11.43
C LEU A 204 5.66 14.27 11.91
N ALA A 205 5.48 14.25 13.22
CA ALA A 205 4.33 13.73 13.91
C ALA A 205 4.13 14.51 15.22
N PHE A 206 2.88 14.62 15.65
CA PHE A 206 2.48 15.24 16.90
C PHE A 206 1.77 14.20 17.78
N TRP A 207 2.31 13.97 18.98
CA TRP A 207 1.75 13.07 19.98
C TRP A 207 1.16 13.89 21.12
N GLY A 208 -0.17 13.86 21.27
CA GLY A 208 -0.85 14.69 22.27
C GLY A 208 -2.25 14.20 22.60
N SER A 209 -2.81 14.74 23.68
CA SER A 209 -4.13 14.34 24.21
C SER A 209 -5.26 15.11 23.54
N SER A 210 -6.36 14.42 23.18
CA SER A 210 -7.61 15.06 22.74
C SER A 210 -8.44 15.62 23.89
N ASP A 211 -8.23 15.17 25.12
CA ASP A 211 -8.91 15.71 26.32
C ASP A 211 -7.84 16.19 27.32
N SER A 212 -8.24 16.54 28.54
CA SER A 212 -7.37 16.91 29.65
C SER A 212 -6.33 15.81 29.90
N SER A 213 -5.09 16.19 30.15
CA SER A 213 -4.05 15.27 30.66
C SER A 213 -3.72 15.61 32.10
N TYR A 214 -3.06 14.69 32.80
CA TYR A 214 -2.80 14.78 34.23
C TYR A 214 -1.31 14.62 34.52
N TRP A 215 -0.81 15.43 35.45
CA TRP A 215 0.63 15.54 35.76
C TRP A 215 1.31 14.21 36.10
N ASP A 216 0.69 13.42 36.98
CA ASP A 216 1.27 12.21 37.53
C ASP A 216 1.24 11.06 36.51
N GLU A 217 0.18 10.98 35.71
CA GLU A 217 0.06 10.05 34.59
C GLU A 217 1.01 10.41 33.44
N ASP A 218 1.11 11.68 33.07
CA ASP A 218 2.00 12.15 32.00
C ASP A 218 3.49 11.97 32.38
N ASP A 219 3.85 12.14 33.65
CA ASP A 219 5.21 11.83 34.15
C ASP A 219 5.58 10.36 33.91
N VAL A 220 4.65 9.43 34.18
CA VAL A 220 4.87 8.00 33.90
C VAL A 220 4.90 7.73 32.41
N LEU A 221 4.01 8.37 31.65
CA LEU A 221 3.87 8.20 30.21
C LEU A 221 5.16 8.57 29.47
N GLU A 222 5.71 9.77 29.72
CA GLU A 222 6.92 10.26 29.08
C GLU A 222 8.11 9.36 29.42
N ARG A 223 8.34 9.07 30.71
CA ARG A 223 9.45 8.23 31.17
C ARG A 223 9.43 6.86 30.49
N ALA A 224 8.29 6.16 30.53
CA ALA A 224 8.19 4.82 29.97
C ALA A 224 8.27 4.81 28.43
N ALA A 225 7.74 5.84 27.76
CA ALA A 225 7.87 5.96 26.31
C ALA A 225 9.34 6.17 25.90
N PHE A 226 10.07 7.02 26.62
CA PHE A 226 11.49 7.26 26.38
C PHE A 226 12.37 6.08 26.80
N ASP A 227 12.03 5.37 27.88
CA ASP A 227 12.69 4.11 28.25
C ASP A 227 12.59 3.11 27.10
N ALA A 228 11.38 2.90 26.55
CA ALA A 228 11.18 2.00 25.42
C ALA A 228 11.93 2.47 24.17
N LEU A 229 11.89 3.78 23.87
CA LEU A 229 12.55 4.37 22.71
C LEU A 229 14.06 4.13 22.73
N PHE A 230 14.72 4.38 23.87
CA PHE A 230 16.18 4.33 23.97
C PHE A 230 16.76 2.97 24.38
N THR A 231 15.95 2.04 24.92
CA THR A 231 16.45 0.73 25.41
C THR A 231 16.09 -0.46 24.54
N SER A 232 15.15 -0.33 23.60
CA SER A 232 14.80 -1.42 22.68
C SER A 232 15.78 -1.49 21.52
N ASP A 233 16.06 -2.71 21.05
CA ASP A 233 16.91 -2.98 19.88
C ASP A 233 16.21 -4.00 18.95
N PRO A 234 15.76 -3.60 17.75
CA PRO A 234 15.79 -2.23 17.23
C PRO A 234 14.86 -1.29 18.01
N ALA A 235 15.08 0.02 17.88
CA ALA A 235 14.23 1.03 18.48
C ALA A 235 12.77 0.90 17.98
N PRO A 236 11.77 1.19 18.83
CA PRO A 236 10.37 1.06 18.44
C PRO A 236 9.95 2.21 17.51
N SER A 237 8.85 1.98 16.79
CA SER A 237 8.12 3.05 16.10
C SER A 237 7.45 4.01 17.09
N ILE A 238 6.92 5.13 16.60
CA ILE A 238 6.10 6.06 17.39
C ILE A 238 4.95 5.31 18.08
N THR A 239 4.31 4.35 17.39
CA THR A 239 3.32 3.45 18.03
C THR A 239 3.92 2.71 19.22
N GLY A 240 5.08 2.06 19.03
CA GLY A 240 5.68 1.21 20.04
C GLY A 240 6.04 1.99 21.31
N MET A 241 6.65 3.18 21.16
CA MET A 241 6.92 4.05 22.32
C MET A 241 5.63 4.56 22.98
N THR A 242 4.61 4.91 22.18
CA THR A 242 3.30 5.36 22.68
C THR A 242 2.64 4.26 23.52
N TYR A 243 2.65 3.02 23.03
CA TYR A 243 2.01 1.90 23.72
C TYR A 243 2.78 1.48 24.97
N ALA A 244 4.11 1.60 24.98
CA ALA A 244 4.92 1.40 26.17
C ALA A 244 4.56 2.42 27.27
N GLY A 245 4.45 3.71 26.90
CA GLY A 245 3.97 4.76 27.79
C GLY A 245 2.58 4.45 28.34
N LEU A 246 1.61 4.20 27.46
CA LEU A 246 0.21 3.97 27.85
C LEU A 246 0.04 2.72 28.71
N ALA A 247 0.79 1.65 28.43
CA ALA A 247 0.80 0.44 29.25
C ALA A 247 1.38 0.67 30.65
N ALA A 248 2.43 1.50 30.77
CA ALA A 248 2.98 1.92 32.05
C ALA A 248 1.98 2.79 32.83
N GLY A 249 1.36 3.76 32.16
CA GLY A 249 0.28 4.59 32.71
C GLY A 249 -0.89 3.74 33.22
N GLN A 250 -1.34 2.75 32.43
CA GLN A 250 -2.38 1.80 32.84
C GLN A 250 -2.00 0.99 34.09
N THR A 251 -0.72 0.60 34.20
CA THR A 251 -0.23 -0.16 35.35
C THR A 251 -0.19 0.70 36.61
N SER A 252 0.25 1.96 36.49
CA SER A 252 0.38 2.91 37.60
C SER A 252 -0.95 3.52 38.03
N TYR A 253 -1.83 3.81 37.06
CA TYR A 253 -3.10 4.52 37.24
C TYR A 253 -4.25 3.77 36.52
N PRO A 254 -4.64 2.58 37.00
CA PRO A 254 -5.67 1.77 36.35
C PRO A 254 -7.05 2.45 36.29
N GLY A 255 -7.29 3.47 37.12
CA GLY A 255 -8.54 4.25 37.11
C GLY A 255 -8.67 5.20 35.92
N SER A 256 -7.55 5.65 35.33
CA SER A 256 -7.48 6.52 34.16
C SER A 256 -6.93 5.80 32.92
N ALA A 257 -6.73 4.47 32.99
CA ALA A 257 -6.15 3.68 31.91
C ALA A 257 -6.90 3.83 30.57
N ARG A 258 -8.18 3.46 30.51
CA ARG A 258 -8.97 3.55 29.28
C ARG A 258 -9.04 4.98 28.75
N TYR A 259 -9.17 5.95 29.65
CA TYR A 259 -9.16 7.37 29.31
C TYR A 259 -7.88 7.74 28.53
N TYR A 260 -6.70 7.38 29.04
CA TYR A 260 -5.42 7.65 28.38
C TYR A 260 -5.28 6.96 27.02
N TRP A 261 -5.74 5.71 26.91
CA TRP A 261 -5.74 5.00 25.62
C TRP A 261 -6.67 5.64 24.59
N GLU A 262 -7.77 6.26 25.04
CA GLU A 262 -8.72 6.97 24.19
C GLU A 262 -8.21 8.37 23.79
N THR A 263 -7.50 9.08 24.67
CA THR A 263 -7.19 10.50 24.44
C THR A 263 -5.83 10.76 23.80
N TYR A 264 -4.80 9.96 24.05
CA TYR A 264 -3.49 10.19 23.42
C TYR A 264 -3.47 9.70 21.97
N ASN A 265 -3.25 10.64 21.05
CA ASN A 265 -3.32 10.43 19.60
C ASN A 265 -1.99 10.72 18.93
N ILE A 266 -1.70 9.98 17.86
CA ILE A 266 -0.59 10.26 16.95
C ILE A 266 -1.19 10.94 15.71
N LEU A 267 -0.97 12.25 15.58
CA LEU A 267 -1.20 12.98 14.34
C LEU A 267 0.08 12.87 13.51
N GLY A 268 0.09 12.00 12.51
CA GLY A 268 1.27 11.60 11.75
C GLY A 268 1.25 10.12 11.40
N ASP A 269 2.32 9.64 10.78
CA ASP A 269 2.47 8.24 10.41
C ASP A 269 2.90 7.44 11.66
N PRO A 270 2.06 6.52 12.15
CA PRO A 270 2.31 5.79 13.39
C PRO A 270 3.44 4.74 13.28
N SER A 271 3.89 4.45 12.06
CA SER A 271 4.91 3.44 11.75
C SER A 271 6.33 3.99 11.74
N ILE A 272 6.51 5.31 11.76
CA ILE A 272 7.83 5.95 11.74
C ILE A 272 8.67 5.50 12.94
N ASN A 273 9.93 5.16 12.68
CA ASN A 273 10.95 5.01 13.70
C ASN A 273 11.69 6.34 13.89
N LEU A 274 11.74 6.84 15.13
CA LEU A 274 12.35 8.14 15.41
C LEU A 274 13.88 8.11 15.35
N PHE A 275 14.52 6.97 15.54
CA PHE A 275 15.89 6.77 15.10
C PHE A 275 15.82 6.12 13.74
N PRO A 276 15.82 6.89 12.63
CA PRO A 276 16.06 6.26 11.34
C PRO A 276 17.43 5.61 11.49
N GLU A 277 17.43 4.29 11.45
CA GLU A 277 18.67 3.55 11.56
C GLU A 277 19.58 4.04 10.44
N ALA A 278 20.89 4.08 10.70
CA ALA A 278 21.93 4.05 9.66
C ALA A 278 21.85 2.78 8.76
N ASN A 279 20.69 2.08 8.77
CA ASN A 279 20.34 0.85 8.09
C ASN A 279 18.93 0.90 7.46
N LEU A 280 18.36 2.07 7.16
CA LEU A 280 17.56 2.13 5.92
C LEU A 280 18.58 2.11 4.80
N PRO A 281 18.73 0.99 4.08
CA PRO A 281 19.89 0.86 3.25
C PRO A 281 19.83 1.91 2.14
N HIS A 282 20.82 2.78 2.08
CA HIS A 282 21.01 3.65 0.93
C HIS A 282 21.01 2.75 -0.31
N PRO A 283 20.22 3.09 -1.33
CA PRO A 283 19.97 2.12 -2.37
C PRO A 283 21.24 1.89 -3.20
N GLY A 284 21.58 0.63 -3.42
CA GLY A 284 22.40 0.22 -4.55
C GLY A 284 21.53 -0.04 -5.78
N THR A 285 22.15 -0.12 -6.94
CA THR A 285 21.46 -0.56 -8.16
C THR A 285 21.81 -2.01 -8.44
N LEU A 286 20.82 -2.89 -8.50
CA LEU A 286 20.98 -4.21 -9.12
C LEU A 286 20.58 -4.08 -10.59
N ALA A 287 21.50 -4.31 -11.51
CA ALA A 287 21.22 -4.20 -12.95
C ALA A 287 21.92 -5.32 -13.74
N GLY A 288 21.45 -5.58 -14.94
CA GLY A 288 22.07 -6.54 -15.85
C GLY A 288 21.19 -6.82 -17.05
N GLU A 289 21.49 -7.90 -17.74
CA GLU A 289 20.70 -8.36 -18.90
C GLU A 289 20.02 -9.70 -18.61
N VAL A 290 18.76 -9.82 -19.00
CA VAL A 290 18.03 -11.09 -19.08
C VAL A 290 18.20 -11.64 -20.50
N VAL A 291 18.84 -12.80 -20.61
CA VAL A 291 19.20 -13.39 -21.90
C VAL A 291 18.90 -14.88 -21.95
N TRP A 292 18.68 -15.39 -23.15
CA TRP A 292 18.70 -16.82 -23.45
C TRP A 292 19.94 -17.15 -24.30
N ASP A 293 20.80 -18.03 -23.79
CA ASP A 293 21.88 -18.64 -24.56
C ASP A 293 21.39 -19.75 -25.50
N THR A 294 21.48 -19.49 -26.81
CA THR A 294 21.19 -20.48 -27.86
C THR A 294 22.36 -21.43 -28.16
N GLY A 295 23.48 -21.27 -27.46
CA GLY A 295 24.77 -21.91 -27.71
C GLY A 295 25.60 -21.22 -28.80
N THR A 296 25.02 -20.27 -29.54
CA THR A 296 25.69 -19.50 -30.61
C THR A 296 25.53 -17.99 -30.48
N ALA A 297 24.52 -17.54 -29.75
CA ALA A 297 24.24 -16.16 -29.45
C ALA A 297 23.45 -16.06 -28.13
N LEU A 298 23.65 -14.95 -27.41
CA LEU A 298 22.77 -14.52 -26.34
C LEU A 298 21.65 -13.68 -26.97
N ILE A 299 20.41 -14.14 -26.83
CA ILE A 299 19.24 -13.43 -27.30
C ILE A 299 18.60 -12.71 -26.10
N PRO A 300 18.38 -11.38 -26.16
CA PRO A 300 17.66 -10.67 -25.12
C PRO A 300 16.24 -11.19 -24.91
N VAL A 301 15.81 -11.25 -23.65
CA VAL A 301 14.43 -11.60 -23.31
C VAL A 301 13.73 -10.34 -22.78
N PRO A 302 12.83 -9.72 -23.57
CA PRO A 302 12.04 -8.58 -23.12
C PRO A 302 10.93 -9.02 -22.15
N ASP A 303 10.42 -8.06 -21.38
CA ASP A 303 9.29 -8.21 -20.46
C ASP A 303 9.46 -9.30 -19.39
N ALA A 304 10.69 -9.75 -19.13
CA ALA A 304 10.97 -10.71 -18.08
C ALA A 304 10.82 -10.03 -16.72
N LEU A 305 9.95 -10.56 -15.86
CA LEU A 305 9.75 -10.09 -14.49
C LEU A 305 10.96 -10.48 -13.65
N VAL A 306 11.72 -9.50 -13.19
CA VAL A 306 12.82 -9.68 -12.25
C VAL A 306 12.36 -9.26 -10.86
N THR A 307 12.36 -10.19 -9.91
CA THR A 307 11.94 -9.96 -8.52
C THR A 307 13.12 -10.17 -7.58
N ALA A 308 13.47 -9.14 -6.80
CA ALA A 308 14.43 -9.24 -5.70
C ALA A 308 13.69 -9.30 -4.35
N SER A 309 13.90 -10.37 -3.59
CA SER A 309 13.28 -10.59 -2.28
C SER A 309 14.32 -10.56 -1.16
N GLY A 310 14.08 -9.75 -0.13
CA GLY A 310 14.92 -9.58 1.07
C GLY A 310 14.17 -9.83 2.38
N TRP A 311 14.89 -9.85 3.51
CA TRP A 311 14.31 -10.14 4.83
C TRP A 311 13.68 -8.88 5.48
N PRO A 312 12.58 -8.99 6.24
CA PRO A 312 11.77 -10.20 6.41
C PRO A 312 10.73 -10.42 5.28
N THR A 313 10.35 -9.39 4.51
CA THR A 313 9.28 -9.49 3.50
C THR A 313 9.34 -8.43 2.37
N SER A 314 10.47 -7.74 2.16
CA SER A 314 10.54 -6.71 1.11
C SER A 314 10.76 -7.36 -0.25
N THR A 315 9.82 -7.16 -1.18
CA THR A 315 9.91 -7.59 -2.57
C THR A 315 9.95 -6.38 -3.50
N PHE A 316 10.92 -6.34 -4.39
CA PHE A 316 11.09 -5.30 -5.41
C PHE A 316 11.06 -5.94 -6.78
N GLN A 317 10.39 -5.29 -7.74
CA GLN A 317 10.17 -5.86 -9.06
C GLN A 317 10.42 -4.84 -10.17
N THR A 318 10.90 -5.35 -11.30
CA THR A 318 11.04 -4.61 -12.56
C THR A 318 10.86 -5.59 -13.71
N THR A 319 10.70 -5.08 -14.93
CA THR A 319 10.73 -5.88 -16.16
C THR A 319 11.93 -5.51 -17.01
N SER A 320 12.47 -6.47 -17.76
CA SER A 320 13.49 -6.19 -18.76
C SER A 320 12.91 -5.44 -19.97
N ASP A 321 13.72 -4.60 -20.59
CA ASP A 321 13.36 -3.86 -21.81
C ASP A 321 13.56 -4.69 -23.10
N ASP A 322 13.32 -4.09 -24.27
CA ASP A 322 13.52 -4.70 -25.61
C ASP A 322 14.96 -5.22 -25.85
N ALA A 323 15.95 -4.67 -25.13
CA ALA A 323 17.34 -5.10 -25.17
C ALA A 323 17.68 -6.10 -24.04
N GLY A 324 16.68 -6.54 -23.27
CA GLY A 324 16.82 -7.45 -22.14
C GLY A 324 17.40 -6.78 -20.89
N GLN A 325 17.62 -5.47 -20.89
CA GLN A 325 18.24 -4.77 -19.77
C GLN A 325 17.23 -4.55 -18.66
N TYR A 326 17.65 -4.72 -17.42
CA TYR A 326 16.84 -4.41 -16.25
C TYR A 326 17.67 -3.66 -15.20
N ALA A 327 16.99 -2.86 -14.38
CA ALA A 327 17.58 -2.20 -13.23
C ALA A 327 16.56 -2.09 -12.09
N LEU A 328 17.03 -2.36 -10.87
CA LEU A 328 16.30 -2.23 -9.62
C LEU A 328 17.10 -1.32 -8.68
N LEU A 329 16.42 -0.30 -8.15
CA LEU A 329 16.94 0.47 -7.04
C LEU A 329 16.58 -0.27 -5.75
N LEU A 330 17.57 -0.91 -5.13
CA LEU A 330 17.38 -1.80 -3.99
C LEU A 330 18.12 -1.26 -2.80
N PRO A 331 17.52 -1.29 -1.60
CA PRO A 331 18.27 -1.12 -0.38
C PRO A 331 19.51 -2.04 -0.35
N GLU A 332 20.70 -1.59 0.08
CA GLU A 332 21.79 -2.49 0.48
C GLU A 332 21.31 -3.66 1.36
N TYR A 333 21.37 -4.85 0.81
CA TYR A 333 21.01 -6.08 1.48
C TYR A 333 21.50 -7.27 0.64
N THR A 334 21.26 -8.47 1.14
CA THR A 334 21.44 -9.70 0.39
C THR A 334 20.09 -10.21 -0.11
N TYR A 335 19.90 -10.21 -1.42
CA TYR A 335 18.64 -10.60 -2.06
C TYR A 335 18.70 -12.00 -2.64
N THR A 336 17.57 -12.69 -2.60
CA THR A 336 17.28 -13.75 -3.56
C THR A 336 16.53 -13.12 -4.74
N VAL A 337 17.14 -13.21 -5.93
CA VAL A 337 16.60 -12.71 -7.19
C VAL A 337 15.99 -13.87 -7.97
N THR A 338 14.77 -13.67 -8.46
CA THR A 338 14.12 -14.56 -9.43
C THR A 338 13.88 -13.80 -10.72
N ALA A 339 13.90 -14.51 -11.84
CA ALA A 339 13.44 -13.99 -13.13
C ALA A 339 12.50 -14.99 -13.79
N GLN A 340 11.42 -14.46 -14.36
CA GLN A 340 10.40 -15.25 -15.01
C GLN A 340 9.95 -14.55 -16.30
N ALA A 341 9.63 -15.35 -17.33
CA ALA A 341 9.05 -14.87 -18.59
C ALA A 341 8.27 -16.02 -19.23
N TYR A 342 7.20 -15.72 -19.97
CA TYR A 342 6.45 -16.77 -20.67
C TYR A 342 7.35 -17.55 -21.63
N GLY A 343 7.25 -18.88 -21.60
CA GLY A 343 8.07 -19.76 -22.44
C GLY A 343 9.47 -20.04 -21.89
N PHE A 344 9.78 -19.61 -20.67
CA PHE A 344 11.04 -19.87 -19.98
C PHE A 344 10.81 -20.46 -18.60
N LYS A 345 11.75 -21.29 -18.15
CA LYS A 345 11.78 -21.80 -16.78
C LYS A 345 12.13 -20.67 -15.82
N THR A 346 11.51 -20.69 -14.63
CA THR A 346 11.85 -19.75 -13.56
C THR A 346 13.32 -19.90 -13.19
N TRP A 347 14.06 -18.79 -13.25
CA TRP A 347 15.43 -18.73 -12.78
C TRP A 347 15.47 -18.16 -11.36
N ILE A 348 16.32 -18.72 -10.50
CA ILE A 348 16.52 -18.26 -9.12
C ILE A 348 18.00 -18.27 -8.78
N THR A 349 18.48 -17.17 -8.19
CA THR A 349 19.84 -17.09 -7.64
C THR A 349 19.92 -17.67 -6.22
N GLY A 350 21.12 -17.92 -5.72
CA GLY A 350 21.34 -18.17 -4.29
C GLY A 350 21.17 -16.90 -3.47
N SER A 351 22.15 -16.00 -3.57
CA SER A 351 22.19 -14.74 -2.83
C SER A 351 22.98 -13.70 -3.61
N VAL A 352 22.47 -12.48 -3.72
CA VAL A 352 23.10 -11.36 -4.41
C VAL A 352 23.22 -10.20 -3.44
N GLN A 353 24.45 -9.80 -3.15
CA GLN A 353 24.70 -8.65 -2.28
C GLN A 353 24.61 -7.36 -3.10
N VAL A 354 23.72 -6.48 -2.69
CA VAL A 354 23.64 -5.10 -3.16
C VAL A 354 24.32 -4.23 -2.12
N MET A 355 25.25 -3.38 -2.56
CA MET A 355 25.96 -2.43 -1.70
C MET A 355 25.51 -1.02 -2.01
N GLU A 356 25.53 -0.15 -0.99
CA GLU A 356 25.19 1.27 -1.12
C GLU A 356 25.98 1.95 -2.24
N ASN A 357 25.29 2.81 -3.02
CA ASN A 357 25.88 3.67 -4.05
C ASN A 357 26.72 2.93 -5.11
N GLN A 358 26.51 1.62 -5.25
CA GLN A 358 27.17 0.78 -6.24
C GLN A 358 26.15 0.15 -7.18
N THR A 359 26.60 -0.18 -8.38
CA THR A 359 25.87 -1.06 -9.29
C THR A 359 26.39 -2.48 -9.11
N THR A 360 25.56 -3.37 -8.55
CA THR A 360 25.78 -4.81 -8.60
C THR A 360 25.27 -5.31 -9.96
N THR A 361 26.17 -5.85 -10.78
CA THR A 361 25.79 -6.45 -12.06
C THR A 361 25.39 -7.92 -11.88
N LEU A 362 24.21 -8.29 -12.38
CA LEU A 362 23.73 -9.66 -12.42
C LEU A 362 23.08 -9.95 -13.77
N ASP A 363 23.78 -10.65 -14.65
CA ASP A 363 23.20 -11.14 -15.90
C ASP A 363 22.44 -12.45 -15.62
N ILE A 364 21.22 -12.55 -16.14
CA ILE A 364 20.27 -13.61 -15.84
C ILE A 364 20.08 -14.49 -17.07
N PRO A 365 20.59 -15.74 -17.07
CA PRO A 365 20.40 -16.68 -18.16
C PRO A 365 19.09 -17.46 -17.97
N LEU A 366 18.05 -17.12 -18.76
CA LEU A 366 16.83 -17.91 -18.84
C LEU A 366 17.02 -19.14 -19.74
N THR A 367 16.36 -20.23 -19.37
CA THR A 367 16.31 -21.48 -20.14
C THR A 367 14.91 -21.68 -20.69
N PRO A 368 14.74 -22.01 -21.98
CA PRO A 368 13.42 -22.28 -22.54
C PRO A 368 12.66 -23.36 -21.78
N ALA A 369 11.36 -23.14 -21.64
CA ALA A 369 10.41 -24.11 -21.13
C ALA A 369 10.03 -25.09 -22.24
N ASP A 370 9.71 -26.32 -21.88
CA ASP A 370 9.02 -27.24 -22.77
C ASP A 370 7.58 -26.74 -23.03
N TYR A 371 7.02 -27.16 -24.15
CA TYR A 371 5.68 -26.80 -24.59
C TYR A 371 4.84 -28.06 -24.77
N TYR A 372 3.59 -28.00 -24.32
CA TYR A 372 2.67 -29.13 -24.35
C TYR A 372 1.37 -28.78 -25.07
N LEU A 373 0.83 -29.77 -25.78
CA LEU A 373 -0.43 -29.66 -26.48
C LEU A 373 -1.59 -29.78 -25.49
N ILE A 374 -2.44 -28.77 -25.46
CA ILE A 374 -3.75 -28.81 -24.81
C ILE A 374 -4.79 -28.92 -25.92
N SER A 375 -5.67 -29.91 -25.81
CA SER A 375 -6.75 -30.13 -26.77
C SER A 375 -8.01 -30.58 -26.06
N GLY A 376 -9.16 -30.51 -26.72
CA GLY A 376 -10.40 -31.03 -26.13
C GLY A 376 -11.61 -30.65 -26.95
N THR A 377 -12.79 -30.92 -26.39
CA THR A 377 -14.07 -30.49 -26.94
C THR A 377 -14.89 -29.71 -25.92
N ILE A 378 -15.66 -28.73 -26.40
CA ILE A 378 -16.64 -27.99 -25.61
C ILE A 378 -18.05 -28.42 -26.05
N ARG A 379 -18.86 -28.87 -25.09
CA ARG A 379 -20.18 -29.50 -25.37
C ARG A 379 -21.28 -28.98 -24.44
N ASP A 380 -22.52 -29.09 -24.89
CA ASP A 380 -23.70 -28.89 -24.04
C ASP A 380 -23.74 -29.99 -22.96
N ALA A 381 -23.87 -29.60 -21.69
CA ALA A 381 -23.84 -30.52 -20.55
C ALA A 381 -25.05 -31.46 -20.47
N VAL A 382 -26.15 -31.14 -21.16
CA VAL A 382 -27.40 -31.89 -21.18
C VAL A 382 -27.52 -32.76 -22.43
N THR A 383 -27.29 -32.21 -23.62
CA THR A 383 -27.45 -32.95 -24.88
C THR A 383 -26.17 -33.66 -25.34
N GLY A 384 -24.99 -33.16 -24.94
CA GLY A 384 -23.69 -33.62 -25.42
C GLY A 384 -23.32 -33.11 -26.82
N ASP A 385 -24.14 -32.23 -27.39
CA ASP A 385 -23.88 -31.63 -28.70
C ASP A 385 -22.63 -30.73 -28.66
N PRO A 386 -21.85 -30.66 -29.74
CA PRO A 386 -20.71 -29.75 -29.83
C PRO A 386 -21.17 -28.30 -29.81
N LEU A 387 -20.43 -27.45 -29.12
CA LEU A 387 -20.69 -26.01 -29.07
C LEU A 387 -19.66 -25.24 -29.89
N TRP A 388 -20.14 -24.28 -30.66
CA TRP A 388 -19.32 -23.15 -31.11
C TRP A 388 -19.18 -22.18 -29.94
N ALA A 389 -17.99 -22.16 -29.37
CA ALA A 389 -17.68 -21.54 -28.09
C ALA A 389 -16.37 -20.78 -28.21
N THR A 390 -16.20 -19.76 -27.39
CA THR A 390 -14.91 -19.11 -27.16
C THR A 390 -14.22 -19.78 -25.98
N LEU A 391 -12.90 -19.72 -25.97
CA LEU A 391 -12.06 -20.14 -24.87
C LEU A 391 -11.04 -19.04 -24.61
N ASP A 392 -11.19 -18.35 -23.49
CA ASP A 392 -10.21 -17.40 -22.96
C ASP A 392 -9.19 -18.14 -22.08
N ILE A 393 -7.91 -17.81 -22.26
CA ILE A 393 -6.77 -18.45 -21.60
C ILE A 393 -5.91 -17.39 -20.95
N TYR A 394 -5.80 -17.46 -19.62
CA TYR A 394 -4.93 -16.59 -18.83
C TYR A 394 -3.91 -17.43 -18.07
N GLY A 395 -2.69 -16.94 -17.96
CA GLY A 395 -1.60 -17.61 -17.25
C GLY A 395 -1.10 -16.79 -16.06
N ASP A 396 -0.78 -17.46 -14.97
CA ASP A 396 -0.15 -16.87 -13.80
C ASP A 396 1.26 -17.47 -13.64
N PRO A 397 2.35 -16.67 -13.70
CA PRO A 397 2.38 -15.20 -13.71
C PRO A 397 2.27 -14.51 -15.08
N PHE A 398 2.28 -15.24 -16.20
CA PHE A 398 2.20 -14.64 -17.54
C PHE A 398 1.17 -15.31 -18.43
N ASP A 399 0.42 -14.47 -19.15
CA ASP A 399 -0.47 -14.91 -20.20
C ASP A 399 0.31 -15.50 -21.40
N PRO A 400 -0.26 -16.52 -22.07
CA PRO A 400 0.30 -17.02 -23.31
C PRO A 400 0.12 -16.02 -24.46
N PRO A 401 0.89 -16.12 -25.56
CA PRO A 401 0.75 -15.28 -26.75
C PRO A 401 -0.63 -15.38 -27.41
N THR A 402 -1.38 -16.44 -27.14
CA THR A 402 -2.75 -16.63 -27.62
C THR A 402 -3.65 -16.81 -26.41
N THR A 403 -4.39 -15.76 -26.08
CA THR A 403 -5.30 -15.71 -24.92
C THR A 403 -6.76 -15.95 -25.29
N HIS A 404 -7.08 -16.07 -26.57
CA HIS A 404 -8.45 -16.26 -27.06
C HIS A 404 -8.46 -17.17 -28.29
N ILE A 405 -9.28 -18.22 -28.25
CA ILE A 405 -9.55 -19.09 -29.39
C ILE A 405 -11.04 -19.43 -29.49
N GLU A 406 -11.47 -19.86 -30.66
CA GLU A 406 -12.80 -20.43 -30.86
C GLU A 406 -12.72 -21.93 -31.14
N THR A 407 -13.76 -22.67 -30.75
CA THR A 407 -13.91 -24.06 -31.12
C THR A 407 -14.37 -24.21 -32.57
N ASP A 408 -14.07 -25.37 -33.17
CA ASP A 408 -14.72 -25.78 -34.41
C ASP A 408 -16.24 -25.97 -34.18
N PRO A 409 -17.12 -25.28 -34.92
CA PRO A 409 -18.56 -25.28 -34.65
C PRO A 409 -19.24 -26.63 -34.89
N ALA A 410 -18.66 -27.51 -35.72
CA ALA A 410 -19.24 -28.80 -36.05
C ALA A 410 -18.84 -29.91 -35.07
N THR A 411 -17.68 -29.76 -34.42
CA THR A 411 -17.08 -30.81 -33.58
C THR A 411 -16.89 -30.38 -32.13
N GLY A 412 -16.95 -29.08 -31.85
CA GLY A 412 -16.66 -28.45 -30.56
C GLY A 412 -15.17 -28.49 -30.22
N PHE A 413 -14.30 -28.90 -31.16
CA PHE A 413 -12.89 -29.16 -30.90
C PHE A 413 -12.07 -27.88 -30.80
N TYR A 414 -11.10 -27.85 -29.89
CA TYR A 414 -10.07 -26.84 -29.81
C TYR A 414 -8.69 -27.46 -29.55
N SER A 415 -7.64 -26.72 -29.91
CA SER A 415 -6.27 -27.08 -29.54
C SER A 415 -5.35 -25.86 -29.49
N LEU A 416 -4.44 -25.83 -28.53
CA LEU A 416 -3.37 -24.85 -28.40
C LEU A 416 -2.13 -25.46 -27.75
N THR A 417 -0.99 -24.79 -27.89
CA THR A 417 0.25 -25.21 -27.24
C THR A 417 0.62 -24.20 -26.15
N LEU A 418 0.86 -24.70 -24.94
CA LEU A 418 1.15 -23.88 -23.76
C LEU A 418 2.49 -24.30 -23.13
N ALA A 419 3.21 -23.33 -22.56
CA ALA A 419 4.48 -23.59 -21.88
C ALA A 419 4.26 -24.35 -20.54
N GLU A 420 5.22 -25.19 -20.16
CA GLU A 420 5.29 -25.78 -18.81
C GLU A 420 5.52 -24.72 -17.72
N ASP A 421 5.43 -25.13 -16.44
CA ASP A 421 5.69 -24.28 -15.27
C ASP A 421 4.77 -23.05 -15.06
N VAL A 422 3.70 -22.91 -15.86
CA VAL A 422 2.67 -21.87 -15.72
C VAL A 422 1.34 -22.51 -15.30
N THR A 423 0.63 -21.87 -14.38
CA THR A 423 -0.76 -22.23 -14.05
C THR A 423 -1.68 -21.49 -15.00
N TYR A 424 -2.57 -22.21 -15.69
CA TYR A 424 -3.50 -21.62 -16.65
C TYR A 424 -4.94 -21.67 -16.15
N THR A 425 -5.66 -20.59 -16.36
CA THR A 425 -7.11 -20.52 -16.19
C THR A 425 -7.75 -20.48 -17.57
N LEU A 426 -8.60 -21.47 -17.85
CA LEU A 426 -9.38 -21.54 -19.09
C LEU A 426 -10.84 -21.20 -18.79
N THR A 427 -11.39 -20.21 -19.47
CA THR A 427 -12.82 -19.84 -19.36
C THR A 427 -13.48 -20.05 -20.70
N ALA A 428 -14.42 -20.99 -20.74
CA ALA A 428 -15.23 -21.28 -21.92
C ALA A 428 -16.55 -20.53 -21.82
N ASP A 429 -16.92 -19.85 -22.91
CA ASP A 429 -18.21 -19.18 -23.05
C ASP A 429 -18.88 -19.61 -24.37
N ALA A 430 -20.19 -19.73 -24.35
CA ALA A 430 -20.98 -20.05 -25.53
C ALA A 430 -22.35 -19.40 -25.42
N LEU A 431 -22.89 -19.03 -26.58
CA LEU A 431 -24.22 -18.44 -26.69
C LEU A 431 -25.29 -19.33 -26.02
N LEU A 432 -26.18 -18.72 -25.24
CA LEU A 432 -27.23 -19.40 -24.46
C LEU A 432 -26.74 -20.35 -23.35
N HIS A 433 -25.48 -20.30 -22.96
CA HIS A 433 -24.93 -21.13 -21.89
C HIS A 433 -24.34 -20.30 -20.75
N LEU A 434 -24.22 -20.92 -19.58
CA LEU A 434 -23.41 -20.36 -18.50
C LEU A 434 -21.93 -20.65 -18.79
N PRO A 435 -21.03 -19.66 -18.64
CA PRO A 435 -19.61 -19.89 -18.80
C PRO A 435 -19.10 -20.86 -17.74
N THR A 436 -18.06 -21.62 -18.10
CA THR A 436 -17.36 -22.55 -17.22
C THR A 436 -15.88 -22.18 -17.17
N THR A 437 -15.31 -22.20 -15.97
CA THR A 437 -13.87 -21.99 -15.76
C THR A 437 -13.22 -23.27 -15.23
N THR A 438 -12.05 -23.61 -15.75
CA THR A 438 -11.18 -24.66 -15.22
C THR A 438 -9.75 -24.15 -15.03
N VAL A 439 -9.02 -24.75 -14.10
CA VAL A 439 -7.62 -24.41 -13.81
C VAL A 439 -6.74 -25.60 -14.15
N LEU A 440 -5.75 -25.38 -15.00
CA LEU A 440 -4.67 -26.31 -15.27
C LEU A 440 -3.48 -25.94 -14.40
N LEU A 441 -3.13 -26.84 -13.47
CA LEU A 441 -1.86 -26.76 -12.75
C LEU A 441 -0.69 -26.86 -13.73
N PRO A 442 0.54 -26.47 -13.31
CA PRO A 442 1.72 -26.50 -14.18
C PRO A 442 1.81 -27.76 -15.02
N LEU A 443 1.86 -27.56 -16.33
CA LEU A 443 1.79 -28.64 -17.31
C LEU A 443 3.05 -29.51 -17.21
N THR A 444 2.86 -30.83 -17.29
CA THR A 444 3.96 -31.84 -17.25
C THR A 444 3.94 -32.76 -18.47
N GLY A 445 3.11 -32.44 -19.45
CA GLY A 445 2.83 -33.23 -20.64
C GLY A 445 1.57 -32.76 -21.35
N ASP A 446 1.33 -33.29 -22.55
CA ASP A 446 0.11 -33.05 -23.31
C ASP A 446 -1.14 -33.45 -22.51
N GLN A 447 -2.23 -32.68 -22.62
CA GLN A 447 -3.49 -32.95 -21.94
C GLN A 447 -4.69 -32.82 -22.87
N THR A 448 -5.69 -33.67 -22.61
CA THR A 448 -7.04 -33.51 -23.17
C THR A 448 -7.97 -32.97 -22.09
N VAL A 449 -8.60 -31.82 -22.35
CA VAL A 449 -9.45 -31.09 -21.43
C VAL A 449 -10.82 -30.88 -22.09
N ASP A 450 -11.74 -31.82 -21.87
CA ASP A 450 -13.12 -31.67 -22.32
C ASP A 450 -13.91 -30.79 -21.33
N LEU A 451 -14.66 -29.83 -21.87
CA LEU A 451 -15.49 -28.91 -21.10
C LEU A 451 -16.96 -29.11 -21.46
N THR A 452 -17.81 -28.94 -20.45
CA THR A 452 -19.26 -28.92 -20.66
C THR A 452 -19.83 -27.65 -20.08
N LEU A 453 -20.76 -27.02 -20.81
CA LEU A 453 -21.42 -25.80 -20.39
C LEU A 453 -22.89 -26.07 -20.11
N VAL A 454 -23.43 -25.45 -19.06
CA VAL A 454 -24.82 -25.64 -18.66
C VAL A 454 -25.70 -24.69 -19.48
N PRO A 455 -26.68 -25.20 -20.25
CA PRO A 455 -27.57 -24.34 -21.02
C PRO A 455 -28.46 -23.50 -20.08
N THR A 456 -28.65 -22.22 -20.43
CA THR A 456 -29.53 -21.28 -19.69
C THR A 456 -31.00 -21.39 -20.10
N THR A 457 -31.26 -22.07 -21.21
CA THR A 457 -32.58 -22.22 -21.81
C THR A 457 -32.71 -23.59 -22.46
N THR A 458 -33.95 -24.02 -22.69
CA THR A 458 -34.28 -25.24 -23.45
C THR A 458 -34.57 -24.95 -24.93
N GLN A 459 -34.51 -23.67 -25.32
CA GLN A 459 -34.64 -23.21 -26.70
C GLN A 459 -33.24 -22.91 -27.25
N GLY A 460 -33.00 -23.21 -28.52
CA GLY A 460 -31.77 -22.88 -29.23
C GLY A 460 -31.90 -21.64 -30.10
N GLY A 461 -30.92 -21.47 -30.99
CA GLY A 461 -30.91 -20.45 -32.02
C GLY A 461 -30.20 -20.93 -33.29
N ILE A 462 -30.39 -20.19 -34.37
CA ILE A 462 -29.63 -20.32 -35.61
C ILE A 462 -28.80 -19.06 -35.75
N VAL A 463 -27.49 -19.23 -35.81
CA VAL A 463 -26.53 -18.13 -35.99
C VAL A 463 -25.64 -18.43 -37.18
N GLY A 464 -25.10 -17.40 -37.82
CA GLY A 464 -24.18 -17.57 -38.93
C GLY A 464 -23.88 -16.28 -39.68
N TRP A 465 -23.37 -16.41 -40.90
CA TRP A 465 -23.08 -15.28 -41.77
C TRP A 465 -23.74 -15.41 -43.13
N VAL A 466 -24.23 -14.29 -43.66
CA VAL A 466 -24.65 -14.13 -45.05
C VAL A 466 -23.48 -13.56 -45.83
N ARG A 467 -22.97 -14.33 -46.81
CA ARG A 467 -21.84 -13.96 -47.65
C ARG A 467 -22.17 -14.08 -49.13
N ASN A 468 -21.55 -13.23 -49.94
CA ASN A 468 -21.62 -13.32 -51.39
C ASN A 468 -20.91 -14.60 -51.86
N ALA A 469 -21.65 -15.52 -52.47
CA ALA A 469 -21.10 -16.82 -52.91
C ALA A 469 -19.95 -16.72 -53.93
N ASN A 470 -19.83 -15.60 -54.65
CA ASN A 470 -18.78 -15.42 -55.66
C ASN A 470 -17.52 -14.76 -55.09
N THR A 471 -17.66 -13.87 -54.11
CA THR A 471 -16.55 -13.04 -53.62
C THR A 471 -16.14 -13.36 -52.18
N GLY A 472 -17.03 -13.99 -51.40
CA GLY A 472 -16.85 -14.22 -49.97
C GLY A 472 -17.11 -13.00 -49.08
N ASP A 473 -17.38 -11.84 -49.70
CA ASP A 473 -17.64 -10.59 -48.98
C ASP A 473 -18.91 -10.71 -48.13
N PRO A 474 -18.93 -10.07 -46.94
CA PRO A 474 -20.13 -10.01 -46.12
C PRO A 474 -21.27 -9.28 -46.86
N VAL A 475 -22.51 -9.70 -46.59
CA VAL A 475 -23.71 -9.04 -47.13
C VAL A 475 -24.48 -8.43 -45.96
N PRO A 476 -24.31 -7.12 -45.68
CA PRO A 476 -25.07 -6.43 -44.64
C PRO A 476 -26.52 -6.17 -45.03
N GLY A 477 -27.41 -6.23 -44.05
CA GLY A 477 -28.85 -5.98 -44.20
C GLY A 477 -29.60 -7.08 -44.98
N ALA A 478 -29.06 -8.29 -45.03
CA ALA A 478 -29.78 -9.45 -45.53
C ALA A 478 -30.74 -9.95 -44.46
N THR A 479 -32.02 -10.11 -44.79
CA THR A 479 -33.02 -10.67 -43.87
C THR A 479 -32.94 -12.19 -43.91
N VAL A 480 -32.71 -12.80 -42.76
CA VAL A 480 -32.75 -14.25 -42.56
C VAL A 480 -34.02 -14.61 -41.80
N THR A 481 -34.85 -15.47 -42.36
CA THR A 481 -36.13 -15.89 -41.74
C THR A 481 -36.16 -17.38 -41.49
N VAL A 482 -36.78 -17.82 -40.38
CA VAL A 482 -36.98 -19.24 -40.07
C VAL A 482 -38.42 -19.66 -40.31
N ASP A 483 -38.62 -20.54 -41.30
CA ASP A 483 -39.93 -20.95 -41.79
C ASP A 483 -40.85 -21.48 -40.68
N GLY A 484 -42.08 -20.95 -40.65
CA GLY A 484 -43.13 -21.41 -39.73
C GLY A 484 -42.99 -20.97 -38.28
N THR A 485 -41.95 -20.22 -37.93
CA THR A 485 -41.71 -19.71 -36.57
C THR A 485 -42.09 -18.24 -36.41
N GLY A 486 -42.01 -17.48 -37.51
CA GLY A 486 -42.16 -16.02 -37.49
C GLY A 486 -40.97 -15.28 -36.88
N LEU A 487 -39.86 -15.98 -36.64
CA LEU A 487 -38.60 -15.40 -36.17
C LEU A 487 -37.70 -15.08 -37.37
N ASP A 488 -37.05 -13.93 -37.30
CA ASP A 488 -36.12 -13.40 -38.28
C ASP A 488 -35.01 -12.58 -37.63
N ASP A 489 -33.96 -12.30 -38.41
CA ASP A 489 -32.91 -11.34 -38.06
C ASP A 489 -32.36 -10.68 -39.34
N GLU A 490 -31.74 -9.50 -39.21
CA GLU A 490 -31.03 -8.82 -40.29
C GLU A 490 -29.53 -8.87 -40.06
N SER A 491 -28.79 -9.29 -41.09
CA SER A 491 -27.34 -9.41 -40.98
C SER A 491 -26.65 -8.05 -40.76
N ASP A 492 -25.63 -8.03 -39.91
CA ASP A 492 -24.88 -6.82 -39.58
C ASP A 492 -23.85 -6.43 -40.65
N ALA A 493 -22.97 -5.46 -40.34
CA ALA A 493 -21.93 -4.98 -41.25
C ALA A 493 -20.91 -6.06 -41.68
N ASP A 494 -20.72 -7.10 -40.86
CA ASP A 494 -19.87 -8.25 -41.13
C ASP A 494 -20.68 -9.44 -41.69
N GLY A 495 -21.96 -9.22 -41.96
CA GLY A 495 -22.89 -10.20 -42.48
C GLY A 495 -23.37 -11.22 -41.43
N TYR A 496 -23.09 -11.01 -40.14
CA TYR A 496 -23.48 -11.92 -39.06
C TYR A 496 -24.96 -11.76 -38.71
N PHE A 497 -25.64 -12.86 -38.39
CA PHE A 497 -27.03 -12.88 -37.92
C PHE A 497 -27.21 -13.88 -36.76
N GLU A 498 -28.21 -13.63 -35.91
CA GLU A 498 -28.57 -14.42 -34.73
C GLU A 498 -30.09 -14.49 -34.53
N ILE A 499 -30.67 -15.68 -34.73
CA ILE A 499 -32.10 -15.94 -34.52
C ILE A 499 -32.27 -16.87 -33.32
N LEU A 500 -32.74 -16.33 -32.18
CA LEU A 500 -32.92 -17.08 -30.93
C LEU A 500 -34.37 -17.47 -30.64
N GLY A 501 -34.57 -18.35 -29.66
CA GLY A 501 -35.90 -18.70 -29.16
C GLY A 501 -36.56 -19.84 -29.95
N LEU A 502 -35.77 -20.67 -30.61
CA LEU A 502 -36.24 -21.81 -31.38
C LEU A 502 -36.38 -23.03 -30.47
N ALA A 503 -37.56 -23.64 -30.42
CA ALA A 503 -37.70 -24.94 -29.77
C ALA A 503 -36.81 -25.99 -30.47
N PRO A 504 -36.36 -27.07 -29.79
CA PRO A 504 -35.58 -28.12 -30.45
C PRO A 504 -36.32 -28.70 -31.66
N GLY A 505 -35.68 -28.70 -32.83
CA GLY A 505 -36.32 -29.12 -34.08
C GLY A 505 -35.45 -28.94 -35.31
N VAL A 506 -35.94 -29.42 -36.45
CA VAL A 506 -35.34 -29.19 -37.77
C VAL A 506 -36.07 -28.02 -38.42
N TYR A 507 -35.30 -27.03 -38.86
CA TYR A 507 -35.82 -25.80 -39.45
C TYR A 507 -35.27 -25.60 -40.86
N THR A 508 -36.00 -24.84 -41.66
CA THR A 508 -35.50 -24.25 -42.90
C THR A 508 -35.36 -22.76 -42.66
N ALA A 509 -34.15 -22.24 -42.83
CA ALA A 509 -33.87 -20.82 -42.83
C ALA A 509 -33.68 -20.37 -44.28
N THR A 510 -34.13 -19.16 -44.59
CA THR A 510 -33.97 -18.54 -45.92
C THR A 510 -33.36 -17.17 -45.74
N ALA A 511 -32.28 -16.90 -46.47
CA ALA A 511 -31.64 -15.59 -46.49
C ALA A 511 -32.03 -14.83 -47.77
N SER A 512 -32.44 -13.56 -47.63
CA SER A 512 -32.84 -12.70 -48.73
C SER A 512 -32.16 -11.33 -48.64
N ALA A 513 -31.68 -10.81 -49.77
CA ALA A 513 -31.03 -9.50 -49.84
C ALA A 513 -31.27 -8.86 -51.21
N ALA A 514 -31.37 -7.53 -51.26
CA ALA A 514 -31.56 -6.81 -52.51
C ALA A 514 -30.40 -7.08 -53.49
N LEU A 515 -30.73 -7.40 -54.75
CA LEU A 515 -29.78 -7.75 -55.82
C LEU A 515 -29.14 -9.15 -55.70
N PHE A 516 -29.54 -9.95 -54.71
CA PHE A 516 -29.18 -11.36 -54.58
C PHE A 516 -30.41 -12.25 -54.81
N SER A 517 -30.18 -13.48 -55.28
CA SER A 517 -31.23 -14.51 -55.23
C SER A 517 -31.29 -15.10 -53.83
N ASP A 518 -32.50 -15.43 -53.37
CA ASP A 518 -32.69 -16.09 -52.08
C ASP A 518 -31.88 -17.39 -51.99
N ALA A 519 -31.33 -17.66 -50.80
CA ALA A 519 -30.49 -18.81 -50.49
C ALA A 519 -31.11 -19.71 -49.44
#